data_AF-J0RMW0-F1
#
_entry.id   AF-J0RMW0-F1
#
_cell.length_a   1.000
_cell.length_b   1.000
_cell.length_c   1.000
_cell.angle_alpha   90.00
_cell.angle_beta   90.00
_cell.angle_gamma   90.00
#
_symmetry.space_group_name_H-M   'P 1'
#
loop_
_entity.id
_entity.type
_entity.pdbx_description
1 polymer ?
#
loop_
_entity_poly.entity_id
_entity_poly.type
_entity_poly.pdbx_seq_one_letter_code
_entity_poly.pdbx_strand_id
1 'polypeptide(L)'
;MSKKSPPMTKLQENSCRFSSFLFGTLCICFFFLFSALGVWQIQRLNWKTNLITSANQRVHLSPIKAPRKDQWAEVTFEKDEYRPVVITGIFLKNKNILVTAAAQNTTGYWVLTPLQTADNTLTFINRGFIPMDERNNFQHSEPSHTHASSQQDSTTNTEQTTIIGLLRMSEKNGFFPRKNNPDKNVWYTRELPAMAEKLGLSTVAPYFIDARKTSPQANLPIAGLTMIHFRNNHLVYAITWFILAAGMLGAFIFLLRQKD
;
A
#
# COMPACT_ATOMS: atom_id res chain seq x y z
N MET A 1 55.39 -18.29 -45.22
CA MET A 1 56.04 -17.86 -43.97
C MET A 1 55.06 -18.09 -42.81
N SER A 2 55.20 -19.22 -42.11
CA SER A 2 54.39 -19.52 -40.92
C SER A 2 55.11 -18.97 -39.70
N LYS A 3 54.61 -17.88 -39.09
CA LYS A 3 55.12 -17.37 -37.82
C LYS A 3 54.68 -18.34 -36.71
N LYS A 4 55.60 -19.16 -36.20
CA LYS A 4 55.40 -19.87 -34.94
C LYS A 4 55.34 -18.85 -33.80
N SER A 5 54.24 -18.83 -33.07
CA SER A 5 54.11 -18.04 -31.84
C SER A 5 55.14 -18.50 -30.80
N PRO A 6 55.74 -17.58 -30.02
CA PRO A 6 56.72 -17.93 -29.00
C PRO A 6 56.09 -18.73 -27.85
N PRO A 7 56.84 -19.65 -27.20
CA PRO A 7 56.35 -20.42 -26.06
C PRO A 7 56.07 -19.52 -24.85
N MET A 8 54.95 -19.76 -24.16
CA MET A 8 54.59 -19.01 -22.95
C MET A 8 55.57 -19.27 -21.80
N THR A 9 55.80 -18.26 -20.97
CA THR A 9 56.63 -18.39 -19.76
C THR A 9 55.86 -19.07 -18.62
N LYS A 10 56.56 -19.79 -17.74
CA LYS A 10 55.98 -20.50 -16.58
C LYS A 10 55.14 -19.62 -15.65
N LEU A 11 55.46 -18.32 -15.58
CA LEU A 11 54.68 -17.32 -14.83
C LEU A 11 53.34 -16.98 -15.51
N GLN A 12 53.31 -16.89 -16.84
CA GLN A 12 52.08 -16.68 -17.60
C GLN A 12 51.14 -17.89 -17.51
N GLU A 13 51.69 -19.10 -17.52
CA GLU A 13 50.94 -20.35 -17.38
C GLU A 13 50.28 -20.47 -15.99
N ASN A 14 51.04 -20.18 -14.92
CA ASN A 14 50.50 -20.16 -13.55
C ASN A 14 49.43 -19.09 -13.35
N SER A 15 49.62 -17.90 -13.94
CA SER A 15 48.66 -16.80 -13.88
C SER A 15 47.35 -17.14 -14.60
N CYS A 16 47.43 -17.80 -15.75
CA CYS A 16 46.26 -18.26 -16.51
C CYS A 16 45.49 -19.34 -15.73
N ARG A 17 46.19 -20.31 -15.14
CA ARG A 17 45.57 -21.37 -14.32
C ARG A 17 44.89 -20.84 -13.06
N PHE A 18 45.51 -19.87 -12.39
CA PHE A 18 44.92 -19.21 -11.22
C PHE A 18 43.68 -18.39 -11.60
N SER A 19 43.73 -17.62 -12.69
CA SER A 19 42.59 -16.85 -13.19
C SER A 19 41.40 -17.75 -13.54
N SER A 20 41.63 -18.89 -14.21
CA SER A 20 40.56 -19.84 -14.53
C SER A 20 39.99 -20.55 -13.30
N PHE A 21 40.80 -20.80 -12.27
CA PHE A 21 40.33 -21.35 -11.01
C PHE A 21 39.47 -20.35 -10.24
N LEU A 22 39.95 -19.11 -10.09
CA LEU A 22 39.21 -18.04 -9.42
C LEU A 22 37.86 -17.77 -10.11
N PHE A 23 37.86 -17.70 -11.44
CA PHE A 23 36.63 -17.50 -12.22
C PHE A 23 35.66 -18.67 -12.05
N GLY A 24 36.15 -19.92 -12.06
CA GLY A 24 35.32 -21.10 -11.81
C GLY A 24 34.69 -21.10 -10.41
N THR A 25 35.46 -20.74 -9.37
CA THR A 25 34.94 -20.57 -8.00
C THR A 25 33.86 -19.49 -7.96
N LEU A 26 34.08 -18.35 -8.63
CA LEU A 26 33.12 -17.25 -8.69
C LEU A 26 31.80 -17.68 -9.34
N CYS A 27 31.86 -18.42 -10.45
CA CYS A 27 30.68 -18.97 -11.13
C CYS A 27 29.88 -19.89 -10.21
N ILE A 28 30.53 -20.77 -9.45
CA ILE A 28 29.87 -21.65 -8.49
C ILE A 28 29.22 -20.83 -7.36
N CYS A 29 29.94 -19.86 -6.79
CA CYS A 29 29.39 -19.00 -5.73
C CYS A 29 28.15 -18.24 -6.22
N PHE A 30 28.20 -17.65 -7.41
CA PHE A 30 27.05 -16.94 -7.97
C PHE A 30 25.91 -17.86 -8.37
N PHE A 31 26.18 -19.08 -8.83
CA PHE A 31 25.16 -20.09 -9.09
C PHE A 31 24.34 -20.37 -7.82
N PHE A 32 24.99 -20.62 -6.69
CA PHE A 32 24.29 -20.86 -5.43
C PHE A 32 23.55 -19.63 -4.93
N LEU A 33 24.15 -18.44 -5.03
CA LEU A 33 23.50 -17.19 -4.65
C LEU A 33 22.21 -16.95 -5.45
N PHE A 34 22.28 -17.03 -6.78
CA PHE A 34 21.12 -16.79 -7.64
C PHE A 34 20.07 -17.88 -7.48
N SER A 35 20.47 -19.14 -7.27
CA SER A 35 19.53 -20.21 -6.95
C SER A 35 18.79 -19.96 -5.63
N ALA A 36 19.51 -19.54 -4.58
CA ALA A 36 18.91 -19.19 -3.30
C ALA A 36 17.95 -18.00 -3.42
N LEU A 37 18.32 -16.96 -4.19
CA LEU A 37 17.43 -15.82 -4.49
C LEU A 37 16.19 -16.26 -5.28
N GLY A 38 16.32 -17.16 -6.25
CA GLY A 38 15.21 -17.74 -7.00
C GLY A 38 14.22 -18.48 -6.10
N VAL A 39 14.73 -19.35 -5.22
CA VAL A 39 13.90 -20.08 -4.22
C VAL A 39 13.20 -19.10 -3.28
N TRP A 40 13.92 -18.10 -2.77
CA TRP A 40 13.33 -17.07 -1.91
C TRP A 40 12.19 -16.31 -2.61
N GLN A 41 12.35 -15.97 -3.89
CA GLN A 41 11.28 -15.31 -4.66
C GLN A 41 10.03 -16.20 -4.82
N ILE A 42 10.18 -17.52 -5.02
CA ILE A 42 9.04 -18.44 -5.07
C ILE A 42 8.33 -18.53 -3.70
N GLN A 43 9.08 -18.62 -2.61
CA GLN A 43 8.50 -18.60 -1.26
C GLN A 43 7.75 -17.28 -1.01
N ARG A 44 8.35 -16.15 -1.41
CA ARG A 44 7.75 -14.82 -1.29
C ARG A 44 6.50 -14.67 -2.16
N LEU A 45 6.51 -15.24 -3.37
CA LEU A 45 5.35 -15.33 -4.26
C LEU A 45 4.20 -16.04 -3.55
N ASN A 46 4.43 -17.24 -3.03
CA ASN A 46 3.40 -18.04 -2.36
C ASN A 46 2.84 -17.32 -1.12
N TRP A 47 3.72 -16.78 -0.27
CA TRP A 47 3.32 -15.97 0.88
C TRP A 47 2.44 -14.79 0.47
N LYS A 48 2.84 -14.04 -0.57
CA LYS A 48 2.08 -12.87 -1.04
C LYS A 48 0.75 -13.27 -1.66
N THR A 49 0.73 -14.35 -2.44
CA THR A 49 -0.50 -14.89 -3.03
C THR A 49 -1.49 -15.28 -1.94
N ASN A 50 -1.03 -15.93 -0.86
CA ASN A 50 -1.90 -16.29 0.26
C ASN A 50 -2.51 -15.04 0.93
N LEU A 51 -1.72 -13.98 1.16
CA LEU A 51 -2.25 -12.71 1.69
C LEU A 51 -3.31 -12.10 0.77
N ILE A 52 -3.08 -12.09 -0.54
CA ILE A 52 -4.03 -11.58 -1.53
C ILE A 52 -5.33 -12.40 -1.51
N THR A 53 -5.21 -13.72 -1.50
CA THR A 53 -6.36 -14.63 -1.44
C THR A 53 -7.17 -14.42 -0.16
N SER A 54 -6.50 -14.32 0.99
CA SER A 54 -7.17 -14.05 2.26
C SER A 54 -7.88 -12.70 2.26
N ALA A 55 -7.26 -11.64 1.73
CA ALA A 55 -7.91 -10.33 1.60
C ALA A 55 -9.14 -10.39 0.68
N ASN A 56 -9.03 -11.04 -0.48
CA ASN A 56 -10.14 -11.21 -1.43
C ASN A 56 -11.28 -12.05 -0.86
N GLN A 57 -11.01 -13.07 -0.03
CA GLN A 57 -12.07 -13.81 0.65
C GLN A 57 -12.72 -12.96 1.74
N ARG A 58 -11.92 -12.21 2.51
CA ARG A 58 -12.37 -11.43 3.65
C ARG A 58 -13.38 -10.36 3.28
N VAL A 59 -13.24 -9.72 2.12
CA VAL A 59 -14.14 -8.62 1.71
C VAL A 59 -15.58 -9.05 1.45
N HIS A 60 -15.80 -10.36 1.29
CA HIS A 60 -17.11 -10.97 1.10
C HIS A 60 -17.75 -11.46 2.39
N LEU A 61 -17.06 -11.37 3.54
CA LEU A 61 -17.63 -11.71 4.84
C LEU A 61 -18.76 -10.75 5.23
N SER A 62 -19.67 -11.23 6.08
CA SER A 62 -20.69 -10.37 6.68
C SER A 62 -20.05 -9.26 7.52
N PRO A 63 -20.51 -8.00 7.41
CA PRO A 63 -19.99 -6.91 8.21
C PRO A 63 -20.14 -7.17 9.71
N ILE A 64 -19.06 -6.91 10.45
CA ILE A 64 -19.07 -6.91 11.93
C ILE A 64 -19.09 -5.46 12.45
N LYS A 65 -19.40 -5.25 13.73
CA LYS A 65 -19.22 -3.91 14.33
C LYS A 65 -17.74 -3.51 14.26
N ALA A 66 -17.48 -2.24 13.92
CA ALA A 66 -16.13 -1.70 13.91
C ALA A 66 -15.49 -1.82 15.32
N PRO A 67 -14.19 -2.19 15.41
CA PRO A 67 -13.51 -2.36 16.70
C PRO A 67 -13.58 -1.13 17.61
N ARG A 68 -14.03 -1.32 18.84
CA ARG A 68 -14.06 -0.23 19.83
C ARG A 68 -12.67 0.03 20.41
N LYS A 69 -12.53 1.13 21.15
CA LYS A 69 -11.24 1.60 21.68
C LYS A 69 -10.49 0.55 22.50
N ASP A 70 -11.20 -0.26 23.27
CA ASP A 70 -10.67 -1.39 24.05
C ASP A 70 -10.15 -2.55 23.18
N GLN A 71 -10.57 -2.64 21.93
CA GLN A 71 -10.19 -3.68 20.98
C GLN A 71 -9.07 -3.24 20.03
N TRP A 72 -8.69 -1.95 20.02
CA TRP A 72 -7.72 -1.41 19.06
C TRP A 72 -6.35 -2.07 19.12
N ALA A 73 -5.93 -2.56 20.29
CA ALA A 73 -4.66 -3.27 20.45
C ALA A 73 -4.61 -4.60 19.68
N GLU A 74 -5.77 -5.19 19.37
CA GLU A 74 -5.87 -6.46 18.63
C GLU A 74 -6.04 -6.27 17.11
N VAL A 75 -6.23 -5.02 16.66
CA VAL A 75 -6.46 -4.71 15.24
C VAL A 75 -5.11 -4.75 14.51
N THR A 76 -4.99 -5.67 13.56
CA THR A 76 -3.74 -5.88 12.80
C THR A 76 -4.01 -5.91 11.30
N PHE A 77 -2.96 -5.63 10.52
CA PHE A 77 -3.05 -5.67 9.06
C PHE A 77 -3.41 -7.08 8.57
N GLU A 78 -2.80 -8.11 9.13
CA GLU A 78 -2.98 -9.50 8.72
C GLU A 78 -4.41 -9.99 8.96
N LYS A 79 -5.03 -9.58 10.08
CA LYS A 79 -6.35 -10.03 10.52
C LYS A 79 -7.49 -9.18 9.97
N ASP A 80 -7.34 -7.86 9.95
CA ASP A 80 -8.47 -6.93 9.82
C ASP A 80 -8.41 -6.03 8.57
N GLU A 81 -7.29 -5.93 7.86
CA GLU A 81 -7.23 -5.18 6.60
C GLU A 81 -8.28 -5.73 5.60
N TYR A 82 -9.07 -4.84 5.01
CA TYR A 82 -10.22 -5.12 4.15
C TYR A 82 -11.37 -5.89 4.81
N ARG A 83 -11.43 -5.95 6.15
CA ARG A 83 -12.58 -6.56 6.83
C ARG A 83 -13.83 -5.70 6.68
N PRO A 84 -14.97 -6.25 6.24
CA PRO A 84 -16.23 -5.53 6.24
C PRO A 84 -16.64 -5.16 7.67
N VAL A 85 -16.88 -3.88 7.90
CA VAL A 85 -17.32 -3.36 9.20
C VAL A 85 -18.51 -2.42 9.04
N VAL A 86 -19.31 -2.33 10.10
CA VAL A 86 -20.37 -1.35 10.27
C VAL A 86 -20.07 -0.44 11.46
N ILE A 87 -20.28 0.85 11.27
CA ILE A 87 -20.13 1.88 12.29
C ILE A 87 -21.29 2.86 12.20
N THR A 88 -21.75 3.35 13.35
CA THR A 88 -22.83 4.33 13.41
C THR A 88 -22.41 5.52 14.27
N GLY A 89 -22.62 6.74 13.77
CA GLY A 89 -22.24 7.95 14.48
C GLY A 89 -22.59 9.21 13.70
N ILE A 90 -22.00 10.33 14.10
CA ILE A 90 -22.23 11.65 13.50
C ILE A 90 -20.94 12.08 12.79
N PHE A 91 -21.06 12.53 11.54
CA PHE A 91 -19.92 13.08 10.80
C PHE A 91 -19.53 14.46 11.31
N LEU A 92 -18.24 14.67 11.57
CA LEU A 92 -17.65 15.98 11.79
C LEU A 92 -17.29 16.61 10.45
N LYS A 93 -18.30 17.02 9.66
CA LYS A 93 -18.15 17.49 8.27
C LYS A 93 -17.27 18.73 8.12
N ASN A 94 -17.17 19.55 9.16
CA ASN A 94 -16.22 20.68 9.22
C ASN A 94 -14.75 20.26 9.40
N LYS A 95 -14.46 18.96 9.53
CA LYS A 95 -13.12 18.39 9.73
C LYS A 95 -12.72 17.45 8.59
N ASN A 96 -13.19 17.72 7.37
CA ASN A 96 -12.79 16.97 6.18
C ASN A 96 -11.29 17.17 5.87
N ILE A 97 -10.59 16.07 5.58
CA ILE A 97 -9.24 16.06 5.00
C ILE A 97 -9.31 15.50 3.58
N LEU A 98 -8.71 16.22 2.64
CA LEU A 98 -8.62 15.84 1.25
C LEU A 98 -7.24 15.23 0.97
N VAL A 99 -7.20 13.93 0.69
CA VAL A 99 -5.96 13.20 0.37
C VAL A 99 -5.86 13.03 -1.12
N THR A 100 -4.79 13.55 -1.73
CA THR A 100 -4.55 13.48 -3.17
C THR A 100 -4.59 12.03 -3.65
N ALA A 101 -5.36 11.80 -4.71
CA ALA A 101 -5.62 10.48 -5.25
C ALA A 101 -5.78 10.53 -6.78
N ALA A 102 -5.59 9.37 -7.41
CA ALA A 102 -6.00 9.12 -8.78
C ALA A 102 -7.06 8.00 -8.78
N ALA A 103 -8.22 8.28 -9.35
CA ALA A 103 -9.33 7.34 -9.48
C ALA A 103 -10.19 7.76 -10.68
N GLN A 104 -10.99 6.84 -11.24
CA GLN A 104 -11.90 7.17 -12.35
C GLN A 104 -11.20 7.85 -13.55
N ASN A 105 -9.96 7.43 -13.87
CA ASN A 105 -9.13 8.01 -14.92
C ASN A 105 -8.86 9.53 -14.78
N THR A 106 -9.01 10.07 -13.57
CA THR A 106 -8.75 11.48 -13.27
C THR A 106 -7.97 11.63 -11.94
N THR A 107 -7.48 12.84 -11.68
CA THR A 107 -6.85 13.22 -10.42
C THR A 107 -7.87 13.94 -9.54
N GLY A 108 -7.77 13.75 -8.23
CA GLY A 108 -8.67 14.38 -7.27
C GLY A 108 -8.28 14.02 -5.85
N TYR A 109 -9.29 13.78 -5.02
CA TYR A 109 -9.10 13.60 -3.59
C TYR A 109 -9.99 12.51 -3.00
N TRP A 110 -9.42 11.69 -2.11
CA TRP A 110 -10.19 10.96 -1.12
C TRP A 110 -10.66 11.91 -0.02
N VAL A 111 -11.94 11.85 0.31
CA VAL A 111 -12.53 12.67 1.37
C VAL A 111 -12.55 11.86 2.67
N LEU A 112 -11.61 12.14 3.56
CA LEU A 112 -11.55 11.55 4.89
C LEU A 112 -12.28 12.46 5.88
N THR A 113 -13.35 11.96 6.48
CA THR A 113 -14.16 12.69 7.47
C THR A 113 -14.17 11.91 8.79
N PRO A 114 -13.82 12.53 9.93
CA PRO A 114 -14.02 11.91 11.23
C PRO A 114 -15.51 11.65 11.49
N LEU A 115 -15.82 10.46 11.98
CA LEU A 115 -17.13 10.09 12.49
C LEU A 115 -17.01 9.83 13.99
N GLN A 116 -17.86 10.50 14.77
CA GLN A 116 -17.94 10.34 16.21
C GLN A 116 -19.11 9.42 16.56
N THR A 117 -18.81 8.30 17.20
CA THR A 117 -19.80 7.35 17.71
C THR A 117 -20.39 7.84 19.04
N ALA A 118 -21.48 7.22 19.49
CA ALA A 118 -22.17 7.58 20.74
C ALA A 118 -21.28 7.46 22.00
N ASP A 119 -20.24 6.64 21.96
CA ASP A 119 -19.24 6.50 23.04
C ASP A 119 -18.05 7.46 22.89
N ASN A 120 -18.19 8.51 22.07
CA ASN A 120 -17.16 9.51 21.76
C ASN A 120 -15.91 8.97 21.07
N THR A 121 -15.96 7.75 20.54
CA THR A 121 -14.88 7.21 19.72
C THR A 121 -14.84 7.91 18.37
N LEU A 122 -13.64 8.29 17.94
CA LEU A 122 -13.41 8.93 16.65
C LEU A 122 -12.79 7.95 15.66
N THR A 123 -13.43 7.77 14.52
CA THR A 123 -12.91 6.94 13.42
C THR A 123 -12.99 7.72 12.10
N PHE A 124 -11.89 7.75 11.34
CA PHE A 124 -11.94 8.35 10.02
C PHE A 124 -12.70 7.46 9.04
N ILE A 125 -13.57 8.06 8.25
CA ILE A 125 -14.27 7.41 7.15
C ILE A 125 -13.79 8.05 5.86
N ASN A 126 -13.27 7.24 4.94
CA ASN A 126 -13.13 7.67 3.55
C ASN A 126 -14.51 7.58 2.88
N ARG A 127 -15.17 8.74 2.72
CA ARG A 127 -16.51 8.87 2.13
C ARG A 127 -16.51 8.60 0.63
N GLY A 128 -15.35 8.70 -0.02
CA GLY A 128 -15.23 8.50 -1.46
C GLY A 128 -14.33 9.52 -2.13
N PHE A 129 -14.34 9.48 -3.46
CA PHE A 129 -13.52 10.33 -4.31
C PHE A 129 -14.29 11.57 -4.78
N ILE A 130 -13.60 12.70 -4.84
CA ILE A 130 -14.04 13.89 -5.58
C ILE A 130 -13.00 14.25 -6.65
N PRO A 131 -13.42 14.58 -7.89
CA PRO A 131 -12.54 15.17 -8.89
C PRO A 131 -11.88 16.47 -8.42
N MET A 132 -10.72 16.79 -8.98
CA MET A 132 -9.94 17.99 -8.62
C MET A 132 -10.73 19.30 -8.82
N ASP A 133 -11.45 19.40 -9.92
CA ASP A 133 -12.30 20.52 -10.34
C ASP A 133 -13.53 20.71 -9.43
N GLU A 134 -14.04 19.63 -8.85
CA GLU A 134 -15.17 19.66 -7.91
C GLU A 134 -14.78 20.01 -6.48
N ARG A 135 -13.48 20.19 -6.20
CA ARG A 135 -12.99 20.50 -4.84
C ARG A 135 -13.68 21.72 -4.25
N ASN A 136 -13.75 22.82 -4.98
CA ASN A 136 -14.33 24.05 -4.46
C ASN A 136 -15.83 23.87 -4.22
N ASN A 137 -16.58 23.34 -5.19
CA ASN A 137 -18.02 23.09 -5.06
C ASN A 137 -18.33 22.19 -3.86
N PHE A 138 -17.56 21.12 -3.68
CA PHE A 138 -17.68 20.20 -2.53
C PHE A 138 -17.42 20.91 -1.20
N GLN A 139 -16.38 21.74 -1.11
CA GLN A 139 -16.07 22.46 0.13
C GLN A 139 -17.14 23.52 0.48
N HIS A 140 -17.81 24.12 -0.50
CA HIS A 140 -18.89 25.09 -0.27
C HIS A 140 -20.23 24.43 0.09
N SER A 141 -20.49 23.22 -0.42
CA SER A 141 -21.75 22.50 -0.16
C SER A 141 -21.77 21.78 1.19
N GLU A 142 -20.61 21.51 1.78
CA GLU A 142 -20.53 20.98 3.13
C GLU A 142 -20.84 22.09 4.15
N PRO A 143 -21.71 21.85 5.15
CA PRO A 143 -22.13 22.89 6.09
C PRO A 143 -20.91 23.49 6.80
N SER A 144 -20.63 24.75 6.47
CA SER A 144 -19.64 25.57 7.15
C SER A 144 -20.29 26.19 8.37
N HIS A 145 -19.79 25.92 9.58
CA HIS A 145 -20.24 26.59 10.81
C HIS A 145 -19.87 28.10 10.85
N THR A 146 -19.39 28.68 9.76
CA THR A 146 -18.78 30.02 9.71
C THR A 146 -19.79 31.17 9.58
N HIS A 147 -21.07 30.93 9.79
CA HIS A 147 -22.02 32.00 10.08
C HIS A 147 -22.69 31.73 11.43
N ALA A 148 -22.06 32.22 12.49
CA ALA A 148 -22.76 32.60 13.71
C ALA A 148 -23.66 33.79 13.38
N SER A 149 -24.75 33.55 12.65
CA SER A 149 -25.90 34.45 12.69
C SER A 149 -26.71 34.04 13.90
N SER A 150 -26.66 34.90 14.90
CA SER A 150 -27.55 34.92 16.05
C SER A 150 -29.01 34.98 15.59
N GLN A 151 -29.63 33.84 15.37
CA GLN A 151 -31.06 33.66 15.51
C GLN A 151 -31.34 32.29 16.14
N GLN A 152 -31.95 32.38 17.32
CA GLN A 152 -32.71 31.34 17.99
C GLN A 152 -33.58 30.59 16.96
N ASP A 153 -33.73 29.27 17.12
CA ASP A 153 -34.46 28.33 16.26
C ASP A 153 -33.68 27.76 15.07
N SER A 154 -32.88 26.71 15.34
CA SER A 154 -32.61 25.66 14.35
C SER A 154 -32.14 24.40 15.06
N THR A 155 -33.00 23.39 15.04
CA THR A 155 -32.71 21.98 15.28
C THR A 155 -31.34 21.62 14.68
N THR A 156 -30.36 21.33 15.55
CA THR A 156 -29.09 20.71 15.17
C THR A 156 -29.38 19.51 14.30
N ASN A 157 -29.06 19.60 13.01
CA ASN A 157 -29.19 18.51 12.07
C ASN A 157 -28.05 17.49 12.29
N THR A 158 -28.01 16.92 13.49
CA THR A 158 -27.12 15.86 13.96
C THR A 158 -27.71 14.52 13.56
N GLU A 159 -27.89 14.30 12.26
CA GLU A 159 -28.37 13.00 11.77
C GLU A 159 -27.28 11.94 12.01
N GLN A 160 -27.59 11.00 12.90
CA GLN A 160 -26.81 9.80 13.10
C GLN A 160 -26.88 8.96 11.82
N THR A 161 -25.71 8.60 11.28
CA THR A 161 -25.58 7.82 10.05
C THR A 161 -24.92 6.49 10.32
N THR A 162 -25.35 5.45 9.59
CA THR A 162 -24.74 4.12 9.63
C THR A 162 -23.95 3.89 8.35
N ILE A 163 -22.66 3.61 8.51
CA ILE A 163 -21.73 3.37 7.40
C ILE A 163 -21.34 1.90 7.41
N ILE A 164 -21.47 1.25 6.27
CA ILE A 164 -20.89 -0.04 5.98
C ILE A 164 -19.70 0.18 5.06
N GLY A 165 -18.55 -0.40 5.39
CA GLY A 165 -17.33 -0.20 4.63
C GLY A 165 -16.28 -1.27 4.88
N LEU A 166 -15.09 -1.06 4.35
CA LEU A 166 -13.93 -1.92 4.56
C LEU A 166 -12.98 -1.24 5.54
N LEU A 167 -12.58 -1.96 6.59
CA LEU A 167 -11.54 -1.50 7.51
C LEU A 167 -10.19 -1.45 6.79
N ARG A 168 -9.48 -0.35 6.94
CA ARG A 168 -8.16 -0.11 6.35
C ARG A 168 -7.21 0.42 7.42
N MET A 169 -6.05 -0.19 7.56
CA MET A 169 -5.03 0.29 8.51
C MET A 169 -4.55 1.68 8.13
N SER A 170 -4.19 2.48 9.14
CA SER A 170 -3.48 3.75 8.89
C SER A 170 -2.29 3.52 7.98
N GLU A 171 -2.17 4.34 6.94
CA GLU A 171 -1.02 4.24 6.04
C GLU A 171 0.23 4.70 6.77
N LYS A 172 1.33 3.96 6.56
CA LYS A 172 2.67 4.37 6.96
C LYS A 172 3.43 4.85 5.74
N ASN A 173 4.43 5.69 5.96
CA ASN A 173 5.32 6.09 4.89
C ASN A 173 6.00 4.85 4.30
N GLY A 174 5.68 4.50 3.04
CA GLY A 174 6.37 3.43 2.30
C GLY A 174 7.85 3.77 2.03
N PHE A 175 8.51 3.03 1.13
CA PHE A 175 9.93 3.26 0.83
C PHE A 175 10.21 4.65 0.23
N PHE A 176 9.30 5.22 -0.59
CA PHE A 176 9.43 6.57 -1.16
C PHE A 176 8.08 7.29 -1.40
N PRO A 177 7.20 7.42 -0.40
CA PRO A 177 5.97 8.17 -0.54
C PRO A 177 6.28 9.67 -0.63
N ARG A 178 5.42 10.40 -1.34
CA ARG A 178 5.36 11.85 -1.17
C ARG A 178 4.97 12.14 0.27
N LYS A 179 5.73 13.02 0.94
CA LYS A 179 5.49 13.35 2.35
C LYS A 179 4.27 14.27 2.47
N ASN A 180 3.41 14.00 3.44
CA ASN A 180 2.35 14.93 3.83
C ASN A 180 2.96 16.27 4.28
N ASN A 181 2.22 17.36 4.10
CA ASN A 181 2.52 18.68 4.65
C ASN A 181 1.29 19.18 5.42
N PRO A 182 1.18 18.84 6.72
CA PRO A 182 0.04 19.24 7.55
C PRO A 182 -0.13 20.76 7.66
N ASP A 183 0.96 21.53 7.67
CA ASP A 183 0.91 22.99 7.76
C ASP A 183 0.14 23.60 6.59
N LYS A 184 0.46 23.14 5.37
CA LYS A 184 -0.20 23.55 4.12
C LYS A 184 -1.47 22.75 3.81
N ASN A 185 -1.89 21.85 4.69
CA ASN A 185 -3.02 20.94 4.51
C ASN A 185 -2.93 20.13 3.19
N VAL A 186 -1.73 19.64 2.87
CA VAL A 186 -1.47 18.80 1.69
C VAL A 186 -1.23 17.37 2.15
N TRP A 187 -2.02 16.43 1.65
CA TRP A 187 -1.99 15.03 2.07
C TRP A 187 -1.86 14.11 0.87
N TYR A 188 -0.92 13.17 0.92
CA TYR A 188 -0.70 12.13 -0.08
C TYR A 188 -0.95 10.72 0.48
N THR A 189 -0.84 10.54 1.79
CA THR A 189 -1.11 9.29 2.49
C THR A 189 -2.13 9.50 3.60
N ARG A 190 -2.85 8.43 3.95
CA ARG A 190 -3.87 8.38 5.01
C ARG A 190 -3.25 8.06 6.36
N GLU A 191 -2.33 8.93 6.78
CA GLU A 191 -1.62 8.83 8.05
C GLU A 191 -2.49 9.42 9.18
N LEU A 192 -3.28 8.56 9.82
CA LEU A 192 -4.35 8.98 10.73
C LEU A 192 -3.86 9.76 11.95
N PRO A 193 -2.71 9.43 12.59
CA PRO A 193 -2.21 10.23 13.72
C PRO A 193 -1.92 11.69 13.33
N ALA A 194 -1.22 11.92 12.22
CA ALA A 194 -0.91 13.26 11.74
C ALA A 194 -2.18 14.03 11.34
N MET A 195 -3.15 13.34 10.74
CA MET A 195 -4.47 13.92 10.41
C MET A 195 -5.26 14.33 11.65
N ALA A 196 -5.27 13.47 12.68
CA ALA A 196 -5.94 13.77 13.94
C ALA A 196 -5.31 14.98 14.64
N GLU A 197 -3.98 15.03 14.68
CA GLU A 197 -3.22 16.16 15.24
C GLU A 197 -3.56 17.47 14.52
N LYS A 198 -3.53 17.49 13.17
CA LYS A 198 -3.91 18.67 12.37
C LYS A 198 -5.31 19.19 12.70
N LEU A 199 -6.24 18.29 12.99
CA LEU A 199 -7.63 18.61 13.27
C LEU A 199 -7.92 18.90 14.76
N GLY A 200 -6.90 18.84 15.62
CA GLY A 200 -7.05 19.00 17.07
C GLY A 200 -7.96 17.92 17.68
N LEU A 201 -7.94 16.71 17.11
CA LEU A 201 -8.73 15.60 17.60
C LEU A 201 -7.99 14.86 18.71
N SER A 202 -8.75 14.26 19.63
CA SER A 202 -8.22 13.29 20.59
C SER A 202 -7.81 11.99 19.88
N THR A 203 -7.56 10.92 20.64
CA THR A 203 -7.18 9.62 20.08
C THR A 203 -8.24 9.10 19.09
N VAL A 204 -7.82 8.90 17.85
CA VAL A 204 -8.62 8.27 16.78
C VAL A 204 -8.28 6.79 16.66
N ALA A 205 -9.17 6.02 16.03
CA ALA A 205 -8.92 4.62 15.72
C ALA A 205 -7.62 4.43 14.89
N PRO A 206 -6.88 3.33 15.09
CA PRO A 206 -5.65 3.03 14.33
C PRO A 206 -5.94 2.58 12.88
N TYR A 207 -7.19 2.65 12.46
CA TYR A 207 -7.71 2.30 11.15
C TYR A 207 -8.74 3.33 10.70
N PHE A 208 -8.97 3.40 9.40
CA PHE A 208 -10.08 4.13 8.78
C PHE A 208 -11.02 3.16 8.08
N ILE A 209 -12.19 3.62 7.68
CA ILE A 209 -13.19 2.81 6.96
C ILE A 209 -13.39 3.39 5.57
N ASP A 210 -13.11 2.59 4.53
CA ASP A 210 -13.50 2.91 3.16
C ASP A 210 -14.99 2.63 2.98
N ALA A 211 -15.81 3.67 2.83
CA ALA A 211 -17.26 3.53 2.68
C ALA A 211 -17.61 2.73 1.41
N ARG A 212 -18.51 1.76 1.55
CA ARG A 212 -19.06 1.02 0.41
C ARG A 212 -20.06 1.89 -0.35
N LYS A 213 -20.20 1.66 -1.65
CA LYS A 213 -21.25 2.29 -2.46
C LYS A 213 -22.63 1.86 -1.94
N THR A 214 -23.43 2.81 -1.48
CA THR A 214 -24.79 2.59 -0.94
C THR A 214 -25.91 2.92 -1.93
N SER A 215 -25.63 3.75 -2.95
CA SER A 215 -26.60 4.13 -3.99
C SER A 215 -26.00 4.03 -5.40
N PRO A 216 -26.78 3.63 -6.43
CA PRO A 216 -26.33 3.63 -7.82
C PRO A 216 -25.98 5.03 -8.34
N GLN A 217 -26.67 6.06 -7.85
CA GLN A 217 -26.54 7.44 -8.29
C GLN A 217 -25.22 8.04 -7.76
N ALA A 218 -24.43 8.62 -8.66
CA ALA A 218 -23.11 9.17 -8.34
C ALA A 218 -23.24 10.55 -7.68
N ASN A 219 -23.60 10.56 -6.40
CA ASN A 219 -23.43 11.75 -5.58
C ASN A 219 -21.96 11.83 -5.14
N LEU A 220 -21.38 13.03 -5.18
CA LEU A 220 -20.06 13.27 -4.61
C LEU A 220 -20.13 13.25 -3.07
N PRO A 221 -19.13 12.68 -2.38
CA PRO A 221 -18.00 11.91 -2.90
C PRO A 221 -18.39 10.50 -3.38
N ILE A 222 -17.73 10.01 -4.43
CA ILE A 222 -17.99 8.70 -5.03
C ILE A 222 -17.40 7.59 -4.14
N ALA A 223 -18.25 6.91 -3.39
CA ALA A 223 -17.88 5.80 -2.51
C ALA A 223 -17.60 4.48 -3.28
N GLY A 224 -17.01 3.50 -2.59
CA GLY A 224 -16.84 2.14 -3.11
C GLY A 224 -15.78 1.98 -4.20
N LEU A 225 -14.82 2.91 -4.29
CA LEU A 225 -13.72 2.87 -5.27
C LEU A 225 -12.45 2.19 -4.75
N THR A 226 -12.54 1.50 -3.62
CA THR A 226 -11.43 0.73 -3.06
C THR A 226 -11.03 -0.39 -4.01
N MET A 227 -9.89 -0.23 -4.68
CA MET A 227 -9.30 -1.28 -5.51
C MET A 227 -8.43 -2.19 -4.64
N ILE A 228 -8.79 -3.47 -4.59
CA ILE A 228 -8.01 -4.52 -3.93
C ILE A 228 -7.06 -5.09 -4.98
N HIS A 229 -5.98 -4.37 -5.25
CA HIS A 229 -4.98 -4.80 -6.22
C HIS A 229 -3.59 -4.72 -5.61
N PHE A 230 -2.94 -5.88 -5.51
CA PHE A 230 -1.58 -6.01 -5.00
C PHE A 230 -0.67 -6.46 -6.13
N ARG A 231 0.32 -5.64 -6.48
CA ARG A 231 1.33 -6.02 -7.47
C ARG A 231 2.10 -7.26 -7.01
N ASN A 232 2.14 -8.34 -7.78
CA ASN A 232 2.84 -9.57 -7.42
C ASN A 232 3.84 -10.00 -8.52
N ASN A 233 5.02 -9.37 -8.54
CA ASN A 233 6.02 -9.59 -9.60
C ASN A 233 7.05 -10.68 -9.25
N HIS A 234 6.85 -11.42 -8.14
CA HIS A 234 7.85 -12.34 -7.61
C HIS A 234 8.17 -13.50 -8.56
N LEU A 235 7.20 -13.93 -9.39
CA LEU A 235 7.45 -14.96 -10.41
C LEU A 235 8.46 -14.51 -11.48
N VAL A 236 8.30 -13.28 -12.01
CA VAL A 236 9.22 -12.72 -13.02
C VAL A 236 10.63 -12.62 -12.45
N TYR A 237 10.76 -12.19 -11.19
CA TYR A 237 12.05 -12.16 -10.52
C TYR A 237 12.63 -13.56 -10.30
N ALA A 238 11.82 -14.53 -9.87
CA ALA A 238 12.27 -15.92 -9.72
C ALA A 238 12.85 -16.47 -11.03
N ILE A 239 12.14 -16.27 -12.15
CA ILE A 239 12.60 -16.65 -13.49
C ILE A 239 13.94 -15.96 -13.81
N THR A 240 14.05 -14.65 -13.56
CA THR A 240 15.29 -13.90 -13.78
C THR A 240 16.47 -14.51 -13.02
N TRP A 241 16.29 -14.80 -11.72
CA TRP A 241 17.35 -15.39 -10.91
C TRP A 241 17.75 -16.80 -11.37
N PHE A 242 16.79 -17.63 -11.76
CA PHE A 242 17.11 -18.96 -12.29
C PHE A 242 17.80 -18.92 -13.66
N ILE A 243 17.45 -17.96 -14.53
CA ILE A 243 18.17 -17.73 -15.79
C ILE A 243 19.63 -17.32 -15.51
N LEU A 244 19.85 -16.39 -14.57
CA LEU A 244 21.21 -15.99 -14.16
C LEU A 244 21.99 -17.17 -13.56
N ALA A 245 21.36 -17.99 -12.73
CA ALA A 245 21.96 -19.21 -12.18
C ALA A 245 22.36 -20.18 -13.32
N ALA A 246 21.45 -20.47 -14.25
CA ALA A 246 21.74 -21.33 -15.40
C ALA A 246 22.90 -20.77 -16.26
N GLY A 247 22.98 -19.45 -16.44
CA GLY A 247 24.09 -18.79 -17.11
C GLY A 247 25.44 -19.01 -16.41
N MET A 248 25.49 -18.89 -15.08
CA MET A 248 26.70 -19.17 -14.29
C MET A 248 27.12 -20.64 -14.37
N LEU A 249 26.14 -21.56 -14.36
CA LEU A 249 26.41 -22.99 -14.54
C LEU A 249 26.95 -23.29 -15.95
N GLY A 250 26.36 -22.69 -16.98
CA GLY A 250 26.82 -22.82 -18.36
C GLY A 250 28.24 -22.29 -18.56
N ALA A 251 28.56 -21.12 -17.99
CA ALA A 251 29.91 -20.57 -18.00
C ALA A 251 30.92 -21.50 -17.30
N PHE A 252 30.55 -22.07 -16.15
CA PHE A 252 31.39 -23.04 -15.45
C PHE A 252 31.66 -24.31 -16.28
N ILE A 253 30.61 -24.90 -16.89
CA ILE A 253 30.75 -26.08 -17.77
C ILE A 253 31.64 -25.76 -18.98
N PHE A 254 31.48 -24.58 -19.58
CA PHE A 254 32.30 -24.16 -20.71
C PHE A 254 33.79 -24.06 -20.33
N LEU A 255 34.12 -23.56 -19.14
CA LEU A 255 35.50 -23.54 -18.64
C LEU A 255 36.09 -24.93 -18.45
N LEU A 256 35.30 -25.89 -17.97
CA LEU A 256 35.75 -27.28 -17.83
C LEU A 256 36.12 -27.86 -19.20
N ARG A 257 35.25 -27.66 -20.20
CA ARG A 257 35.48 -28.12 -21.58
C ARG A 257 36.65 -27.45 -22.29
N GLN A 258 37.12 -26.27 -21.84
CA GLN A 258 38.32 -25.64 -22.38
C GLN A 258 39.62 -26.15 -21.74
N LYS A 259 39.52 -26.78 -20.56
CA LYS A 259 40.68 -27.34 -19.85
C LYS A 259 40.97 -28.78 -20.28
N ASP A 260 39.98 -29.49 -20.82
CA ASP A 260 40.11 -30.79 -21.49
C ASP A 260 40.61 -30.63 -22.93
#